data_AF-A0A367LY75-F1
#
_entry.id   AF-A0A367LY75-F1
#
_cell.length_a   1.000
_cell.length_b   1.000
_cell.length_c   1.000
_cell.angle_alpha   90.00
_cell.angle_beta   90.00
_cell.angle_gamma   90.00
#
_symmetry.space_group_name_H-M   'P 1'
#
loop_
_entity.id
_entity.type
_entity.pdbx_description
1 polymer ?
#
loop_
_entity_poly.entity_id
_entity_poly.type
_entity_poly.pdbx_seq_one_letter_code
_entity_poly.pdbx_strand_id
1 'polypeptide(L)'
;MKSIKSLPSFAALALCLSVSSMASAATITPVNSAFTAPGTISVSSPASLNLPVTCNITFKGKTAADGSYASIDSVTVSGSNTLCSVPQMTGLPWKLTVSSTTAGKVDG
;
A
#
# COMPACT_ATOMS: atom_id res chain seq x y z
N MET A 1 42.81 24.31 54.55
CA MET A 1 43.41 23.61 53.39
C MET A 1 43.19 22.11 53.55
N LYS A 2 42.34 21.52 52.71
CA LYS A 2 42.32 20.08 52.37
C LYS A 2 41.43 19.93 51.12
N SER A 3 42.10 19.86 49.98
CA SER A 3 41.52 19.51 48.67
C SER A 3 41.29 18.00 48.59
N ILE A 4 40.33 17.59 47.75
CA ILE A 4 40.12 16.29 47.05
C ILE A 4 38.59 16.16 46.83
N LYS A 5 37.99 15.79 45.67
CA LYS A 5 38.46 15.43 44.32
C LYS A 5 37.17 15.17 43.48
N SER A 6 37.01 15.89 42.37
CA SER A 6 36.34 15.52 41.11
C SER A 6 35.27 14.38 41.04
N LEU A 7 34.08 14.64 40.46
CA LEU A 7 33.65 14.20 39.10
C LEU A 7 32.15 14.56 38.84
N PRO A 8 31.73 14.67 37.56
CA PRO A 8 30.53 15.36 37.09
C PRO A 8 29.30 14.45 37.01
N SER A 9 28.08 15.02 37.04
CA SER A 9 26.90 14.32 36.54
C SER A 9 25.97 15.28 35.81
N PHE A 10 26.39 15.59 34.59
CA PHE A 10 25.49 15.85 33.47
C PHE A 10 24.68 14.56 33.21
N ALA A 11 23.57 14.36 33.92
CA ALA A 11 22.67 13.24 33.65
C ALA A 11 21.25 13.55 34.13
N ALA A 12 20.64 14.58 33.54
CA ALA A 12 19.20 14.65 33.44
C ALA A 12 18.79 14.69 31.95
N LEU A 13 19.38 13.79 31.15
CA LEU A 13 18.66 13.21 30.00
C LEU A 13 17.59 12.25 30.56
N ALA A 14 16.62 12.79 31.27
CA ALA A 14 15.44 12.03 31.67
C ALA A 14 14.45 12.11 30.51
N LEU A 15 14.72 11.25 29.53
CA LEU A 15 13.72 10.52 28.76
C LEU A 15 12.68 11.41 28.08
N CYS A 16 12.97 11.77 26.82
CA CYS A 16 11.95 11.85 25.79
C CYS A 16 11.13 10.55 25.79
N LEU A 17 10.13 10.45 26.66
CA LEU A 17 8.96 9.64 26.45
C LEU A 17 8.11 10.37 25.40
N SER A 18 8.69 10.54 24.21
CA SER A 18 7.87 10.48 23.02
C SER A 18 7.26 9.09 23.07
N VAL A 19 6.03 9.01 23.57
CA VAL A 19 5.05 8.13 22.96
C VAL A 19 5.03 8.61 21.51
N SER A 20 5.99 8.11 20.73
CA SER A 20 5.93 8.16 19.29
C SER A 20 4.59 7.53 19.02
N SER A 21 3.62 8.38 18.69
CA SER A 21 2.29 7.98 18.30
C SER A 21 2.48 6.77 17.41
N MET A 22 2.17 5.58 17.93
CA MET A 22 1.95 4.44 17.07
C MET A 22 0.65 4.82 16.37
N ALA A 23 0.78 5.64 15.32
CA ALA A 23 -0.20 5.68 14.28
C ALA A 23 -0.37 4.21 13.92
N SER A 24 -1.51 3.64 14.26
CA SER A 24 -1.82 2.24 14.05
C SER A 24 -1.75 2.02 12.54
N ALA A 25 -0.56 1.72 12.04
CA ALA A 25 -0.34 1.40 10.65
C ALA A 25 -1.10 0.09 10.44
N ALA A 26 -2.22 0.16 9.73
CA ALA A 26 -2.98 -1.03 9.41
C ALA A 26 -2.06 -1.98 8.62
N THR A 27 -2.00 -3.23 9.05
CA THR A 27 -1.16 -4.26 8.43
C THR A 27 -2.02 -5.17 7.56
N ILE A 28 -1.46 -5.65 6.46
CA ILE A 28 -2.12 -6.63 5.60
C ILE A 28 -1.91 -8.03 6.17
N THR A 29 -3.00 -8.72 6.48
CA THR A 29 -3.00 -10.12 6.90
C THR A 29 -3.90 -10.96 5.98
N PRO A 30 -3.52 -12.20 5.64
CA PRO A 30 -2.31 -12.90 6.06
C PRO A 30 -1.04 -12.37 5.35
N VAL A 31 0.10 -12.42 6.06
CA VAL A 31 1.41 -12.01 5.51
C VAL A 31 1.99 -13.06 4.58
N ASN A 32 2.91 -12.66 3.71
CA ASN A 32 3.60 -13.54 2.75
C ASN A 32 2.66 -14.43 1.90
N SER A 33 1.44 -13.96 1.67
CA SER A 33 0.35 -14.75 1.09
C SER A 33 -0.05 -14.21 -0.28
N ALA A 34 -0.27 -15.11 -1.24
CA ALA A 34 -0.80 -14.73 -2.53
C ALA A 34 -2.28 -14.31 -2.38
N PHE A 35 -2.70 -13.31 -3.15
CA PHE A 35 -4.08 -12.86 -3.18
C PHE A 35 -4.60 -12.73 -4.61
N THR A 36 -5.92 -12.79 -4.75
CA THR A 36 -6.67 -12.45 -5.96
C THR A 36 -7.85 -11.58 -5.57
N ALA A 37 -7.92 -10.39 -6.15
CA ALA A 37 -8.96 -9.40 -5.86
C ALA A 37 -9.70 -9.05 -7.16
N PRO A 38 -10.89 -9.63 -7.39
CA PRO A 38 -11.75 -9.22 -8.50
C PRO A 38 -12.45 -7.89 -8.17
N GLY A 39 -12.72 -7.10 -9.21
CA GLY A 39 -13.46 -5.85 -9.12
C GLY A 39 -13.96 -5.41 -10.49
N THR A 40 -14.43 -4.17 -10.58
CA THR A 40 -14.88 -3.56 -11.83
C THR A 40 -14.25 -2.18 -12.03
N ILE A 41 -14.07 -1.81 -13.29
CA ILE A 41 -13.66 -0.47 -13.72
C ILE A 41 -14.63 0.05 -14.78
N SER A 42 -14.64 1.37 -14.96
CA SER A 42 -15.37 2.00 -16.06
C SER A 42 -14.39 2.51 -17.11
N VAL A 43 -14.57 2.08 -18.36
CA VAL A 43 -13.76 2.49 -19.50
C VAL A 43 -14.63 3.33 -20.43
N SER A 44 -14.22 4.58 -20.67
CA SER A 44 -14.87 5.50 -21.60
C SER A 44 -13.91 5.88 -22.70
N SER A 45 -14.38 5.88 -23.95
CA SER A 45 -13.58 6.29 -25.12
C SER A 45 -14.48 6.92 -26.19
N PRO A 46 -13.91 7.62 -27.19
CA PRO A 46 -14.70 8.09 -28.33
C PRO A 46 -15.44 6.96 -29.07
N ALA A 47 -14.89 5.73 -29.05
CA ALA A 47 -15.54 4.56 -29.64
C ALA A 47 -16.79 4.10 -28.87
N SER A 48 -16.95 4.47 -27.60
CA SER A 48 -18.21 4.33 -26.85
C SER A 48 -19.07 5.60 -26.86
N LEU A 49 -18.79 6.58 -27.73
CA LEU A 49 -19.42 7.91 -27.68
C LEU A 49 -19.27 8.56 -26.30
N ASN A 50 -18.12 8.31 -25.65
CA ASN A 50 -17.81 8.72 -24.28
C ASN A 50 -18.74 8.14 -23.20
N LEU A 51 -19.57 7.14 -23.54
CA LEU A 51 -20.37 6.42 -22.55
C LEU A 51 -19.51 5.44 -21.75
N PRO A 52 -19.75 5.32 -20.44
CA PRO A 52 -19.01 4.40 -19.58
C PRO A 52 -19.35 2.94 -19.88
N VAL A 53 -18.32 2.13 -20.15
CA VAL A 53 -18.42 0.68 -20.27
C VAL A 53 -17.84 0.02 -19.03
N THR A 54 -18.65 -0.78 -18.34
CA THR A 54 -18.18 -1.54 -17.18
C THR A 54 -17.38 -2.77 -17.64
N CYS A 55 -16.13 -2.84 -17.20
CA CYS A 55 -15.24 -3.96 -17.41
C CYS A 55 -14.88 -4.61 -16.08
N ASN A 56 -14.65 -5.92 -16.10
CA ASN A 56 -14.12 -6.63 -14.94
C ASN A 56 -12.60 -6.38 -14.87
N ILE A 57 -12.08 -6.27 -13.66
CA ILE A 57 -10.65 -6.21 -13.39
C ILE A 57 -10.30 -7.26 -12.34
N THR A 58 -9.14 -7.89 -12.45
CA THR A 58 -8.63 -8.80 -11.43
C THR A 58 -7.19 -8.47 -11.14
N PHE A 59 -6.91 -8.13 -9.88
CA PHE A 59 -5.57 -7.92 -9.36
C PHE A 59 -5.08 -9.22 -8.73
N LYS A 60 -3.84 -9.61 -9.02
CA LYS A 60 -3.17 -10.69 -8.31
C LYS A 60 -1.81 -10.22 -7.83
N GLY A 61 -1.41 -10.75 -6.70
CA GLY A 61 -0.18 -10.33 -6.09
C GLY A 61 0.12 -11.08 -4.81
N LYS A 62 1.02 -10.51 -4.01
CA LYS A 62 1.48 -11.10 -2.75
C LYS A 62 1.66 -10.06 -1.66
N THR A 63 1.22 -10.39 -0.45
CA THR A 63 1.45 -9.55 0.74
C THR A 63 2.91 -9.67 1.20
N ALA A 64 3.49 -8.58 1.69
CA ALA A 64 4.84 -8.58 2.24
C ALA A 64 4.93 -9.45 3.50
N ALA A 65 6.14 -9.89 3.85
CA ALA A 65 6.36 -10.75 5.02
C ALA A 65 6.09 -10.04 6.35
N ASP A 66 6.25 -8.71 6.38
CA ASP A 66 5.98 -7.84 7.52
C ASP A 66 4.56 -7.24 7.50
N GLY A 67 3.77 -7.53 6.45
CA GLY A 67 2.42 -6.99 6.25
C GLY A 67 2.37 -5.49 5.96
N SER A 68 3.50 -4.81 5.70
CA SER A 68 3.54 -3.36 5.52
C SER A 68 3.04 -2.90 4.14
N TYR A 69 3.11 -3.77 3.14
CA TYR A 69 2.59 -3.52 1.80
C TYR A 69 2.16 -4.83 1.11
N ALA A 70 1.52 -4.71 -0.04
CA ALA A 70 1.31 -5.80 -0.98
C ALA A 70 1.86 -5.44 -2.36
N SER A 71 2.51 -6.39 -3.02
CA SER A 71 2.90 -6.29 -4.43
C SER A 71 1.70 -6.72 -5.28
N ILE A 72 1.34 -5.94 -6.29
CA ILE A 72 0.39 -6.30 -7.32
C ILE A 72 1.22 -6.67 -8.55
N ASP A 73 1.33 -7.97 -8.80
CA ASP A 73 2.25 -8.52 -9.81
C ASP A 73 1.57 -8.68 -11.17
N SER A 74 0.24 -8.82 -11.19
CA SER A 74 -0.52 -8.92 -12.42
C SER A 74 -1.90 -8.29 -12.29
N VAL A 75 -2.35 -7.68 -13.38
CA VAL A 75 -3.68 -7.08 -13.49
C VAL A 75 -4.26 -7.49 -14.83
N THR A 76 -5.45 -8.07 -14.81
CA THR A 76 -6.16 -8.47 -16.02
C THR A 76 -7.50 -7.76 -16.11
N VAL A 77 -7.78 -7.12 -17.24
CA VAL A 77 -9.10 -6.56 -17.54
C VAL A 77 -9.82 -7.52 -18.49
N SER A 78 -11.11 -7.72 -18.26
CA SER A 78 -11.95 -8.56 -19.10
C SER A 78 -13.37 -8.01 -19.21
N GLY A 79 -14.09 -8.46 -20.23
CA GLY A 79 -15.47 -8.07 -20.48
C GLY A 79 -15.90 -8.47 -21.88
N SER A 80 -17.20 -8.46 -22.13
CA SER A 80 -17.76 -8.79 -23.46
C SER A 80 -17.57 -7.65 -24.47
N ASN A 81 -17.42 -6.42 -24.00
CA ASN A 81 -17.17 -5.27 -24.85
C ASN A 81 -15.68 -5.19 -25.25
N THR A 82 -15.40 -4.90 -26.51
CA THR A 82 -14.04 -4.80 -27.06
C THR A 82 -13.19 -3.74 -26.37
N LEU A 83 -13.80 -2.71 -25.78
CA LEU A 83 -13.11 -1.69 -25.00
C LEU A 83 -12.46 -2.24 -23.72
N CYS A 84 -12.92 -3.37 -23.20
CA CYS A 84 -12.33 -4.01 -22.03
C CYS A 84 -10.95 -4.64 -22.31
N SER A 85 -10.59 -4.83 -23.58
CA SER A 85 -9.28 -5.33 -23.99
C SER A 85 -8.27 -4.21 -24.30
N VAL A 86 -8.71 -2.95 -24.26
CA VAL A 86 -7.89 -1.79 -24.60
C VAL A 86 -6.90 -1.41 -23.49
N PRO A 87 -7.28 -1.36 -22.19
CA PRO A 87 -6.37 -0.96 -21.12
C PRO A 87 -5.11 -1.85 -21.07
N GLN A 88 -3.96 -1.20 -21.16
CA GLN A 88 -2.66 -1.85 -20.98
C GLN A 88 -2.13 -1.54 -19.58
N MET A 89 -1.88 -2.58 -18.78
CA MET A 89 -1.35 -2.43 -17.43
C MET A 89 0.18 -2.39 -17.50
N THR A 90 0.76 -1.22 -17.28
CA THR A 90 2.21 -0.99 -17.36
C THR A 90 2.77 -0.62 -15.98
N GLY A 91 4.09 -0.68 -15.81
CA GLY A 91 4.74 -0.33 -14.53
C GLY A 91 4.59 -1.37 -13.42
N LEU A 92 4.08 -2.57 -13.71
CA LEU A 92 4.03 -3.66 -12.74
C LEU A 92 5.46 -4.13 -12.35
N PRO A 93 5.67 -4.57 -11.10
CA PRO A 93 4.67 -4.71 -10.03
C PRO A 93 4.35 -3.37 -9.35
N TRP A 94 3.07 -3.15 -9.04
CA TRP A 94 2.64 -1.97 -8.28
C TRP A 94 2.67 -2.24 -6.79
N LYS A 95 3.00 -1.22 -5.99
CA LYS A 95 3.05 -1.32 -4.53
C LYS A 95 1.77 -0.76 -3.91
N LEU A 96 0.98 -1.62 -3.27
CA LEU A 96 -0.15 -1.24 -2.42
C LEU A 96 0.36 -1.01 -0.99
N THR A 97 0.37 0.23 -0.54
CA THR A 97 0.67 0.61 0.84
C THR A 97 -0.62 0.91 1.58
N VAL A 98 -0.82 0.34 2.76
CA VAL A 98 -2.04 0.53 3.54
C VAL A 98 -2.05 1.90 4.19
N SER A 99 -3.16 2.63 4.09
CA SER A 99 -3.36 3.91 4.76
C SER A 99 -4.34 3.81 5.93
N SER A 100 -5.26 2.84 5.90
CA SER A 100 -6.18 2.50 7.00
C SER A 100 -6.67 1.05 6.85
N THR A 101 -7.50 0.58 7.78
CA THR A 101 -8.10 -0.77 7.69
C THR A 101 -8.99 -0.98 6.45
N THR A 102 -9.44 0.08 5.79
CA THR A 102 -10.34 0.04 4.63
C THR A 102 -9.80 0.78 3.40
N ALA A 103 -8.61 1.37 3.48
CA ALA A 103 -8.03 2.15 2.40
C ALA A 103 -6.53 1.89 2.26
N GLY A 104 -6.04 2.02 1.03
CA GLY A 104 -4.62 1.97 0.70
C GLY A 104 -4.33 2.79 -0.55
N LYS A 105 -3.04 3.02 -0.78
CA LYS A 105 -2.52 3.74 -1.94
C LYS A 105 -1.73 2.76 -2.82
N VAL A 106 -1.99 2.79 -4.11
CA VAL A 106 -1.24 2.04 -5.11
C VAL A 106 -0.26 2.98 -5.80
N ASP A 107 1.00 2.57 -5.88
CA ASP A 107 2.08 3.23 -6.61
C ASP A 107 2.60 2.32 -7.73
N GLY A 108 2.70 2.86 -8.95
CA GLY A 108 3.01 2.11 -10.17
C GLY A 108 3.58 2.96 -11.28
#